data_AF-A0A4R1IAF9-F1
#
_entry.id   AF-A0A4R1IAF9-F1
#
_cell.length_a   1.000
_cell.length_b   1.000
_cell.length_c   1.000
_cell.angle_alpha   90.00
_cell.angle_beta   90.00
_cell.angle_gamma   90.00
#
_symmetry.space_group_name_H-M   'P 1'
#
loop_
_entity.id
_entity.type
_entity.pdbx_description
1 polymer ?
#
loop_
_entity_poly.entity_id
_entity_poly.type
_entity_poly.pdbx_seq_one_letter_code
_entity_poly.pdbx_strand_id
1 'polypeptide(L)' 'MQAGDTIDGAAEISTTLGAFLDAGLKVAGLPLEPELRPRVLMHLETAVAMAALVTQFSLPDEAEPAPVYQP' A
#
# COMPACT_ATOMS: atom_id res chain seq x y z
N MET A 1 -29.59 -13.39 7.33
CA MET A 1 -29.34 -12.09 7.99
C MET A 1 -27.98 -12.20 8.67
N GLN A 2 -26.90 -11.81 8.00
CA GLN A 2 -25.58 -11.70 8.59
C GLN A 2 -24.98 -10.37 8.12
N ALA A 3 -25.41 -9.31 8.79
CA ALA A 3 -24.84 -7.97 8.69
C ALA A 3 -24.01 -7.78 9.96
N GLY A 4 -22.70 -8.00 9.88
CA GLY A 4 -21.83 -7.89 11.04
C GLY A 4 -20.33 -8.11 10.76
N ASP A 5 -19.96 -8.79 9.68
CA ASP A 5 -18.57 -9.23 9.45
C ASP A 5 -17.70 -8.22 8.67
N THR A 6 -18.29 -7.20 8.07
CA THR A 6 -17.55 -6.30 7.16
C THR A 6 -16.85 -5.13 7.86
N ILE A 7 -17.13 -4.87 9.15
CA ILE A 7 -16.65 -3.66 9.83
C ILE A 7 -15.28 -3.85 10.48
N ASP A 8 -14.92 -5.06 10.91
CA ASP A 8 -13.61 -5.35 11.54
C ASP A 8 -12.47 -5.41 10.51
N GLY A 9 -12.73 -5.90 9.29
CA GLY A 9 -11.69 -6.07 8.27
C GLY A 9 -11.01 -4.75 7.86
N ALA A 10 -11.75 -3.63 7.81
CA ALA A 10 -11.19 -2.33 7.45
C ALA A 10 -10.27 -1.76 8.53
N ALA A 11 -10.59 -1.97 9.81
CA ALA A 11 -9.76 -1.52 10.93
C ALA A 11 -8.45 -2.32 11.05
N GLU A 12 -8.49 -3.62 10.79
CA GLU A 12 -7.32 -4.50 10.72
C GLU A 12 -6.38 -4.13 9.57
N ILE A 13 -6.94 -3.78 8.39
CA ILE A 13 -6.15 -3.30 7.25
C ILE A 13 -5.43 -2.00 7.59
N SER A 14 -6.14 -1.02 8.18
CA SER A 14 -5.54 0.27 8.55
C SER A 14 -4.42 0.13 9.60
N THR A 15 -4.60 -0.78 10.57
CA THR A 15 -3.56 -1.13 11.56
C THR A 15 -2.34 -1.76 10.90
N THR A 16 -2.55 -2.73 10.01
CA THR A 16 -1.48 -3.41 9.26
C THR A 16 -0.72 -2.41 8.39
N LEU A 17 -1.43 -1.49 7.74
CA LEU A 17 -0.83 -0.47 6.89
C LEU A 17 -0.01 0.54 7.70
N GLY A 18 -0.44 0.86 8.93
CA GLY A 18 0.33 1.64 9.89
C GLY A 18 1.66 0.99 10.24
N ALA A 19 1.64 -0.32 10.51
CA ALA A 19 2.87 -1.06 10.79
C ALA A 19 3.81 -1.11 9.57
N PHE A 20 3.26 -1.26 8.36
CA PHE A 20 4.04 -1.20 7.11
C PHE A 20 4.68 0.17 6.89
N LEU A 21 3.92 1.25 7.11
CA LEU A 21 4.44 2.63 7.02
C LEU A 21 5.62 2.83 7.98
N ASP A 22 5.46 2.45 9.25
CA ASP A 22 6.51 2.60 10.27
C ASP A 22 7.78 1.84 9.91
N ALA A 23 7.63 0.60 9.41
CA ALA A 23 8.75 -0.21 8.97
C ALA A 23 9.45 0.42 7.74
N GLY A 24 8.69 0.89 6.77
CA GLY A 24 9.21 1.55 5.56
C GLY A 24 9.99 2.82 5.88
N LEU A 25 9.45 3.69 6.75
CA LEU A 25 10.14 4.91 7.20
C LEU A 25 11.46 4.60 7.91
N LYS A 26 11.46 3.57 8.78
CA LYS A 26 12.65 3.13 9.49
C LYS A 26 13.73 2.62 8.55
N VAL A 27 13.37 1.81 7.55
CA VAL A 27 14.31 1.28 6.54
C VAL A 27 14.85 2.42 5.66
N ALA A 28 14.01 3.37 5.28
CA ALA A 28 14.39 4.51 4.45
C ALA A 28 15.17 5.61 5.21
N GLY A 29 15.20 5.56 6.56
CA GLY A 29 15.79 6.60 7.38
C GLY A 29 15.06 7.95 7.29
N LEU A 30 13.76 7.92 6.97
CA LEU A 30 12.95 9.13 6.80
C LEU A 30 12.22 9.47 8.11
N PRO A 31 12.49 10.64 8.72
CA PRO A 31 11.69 11.10 9.84
C PRO A 31 10.29 11.48 9.35
N LEU A 32 9.28 11.15 10.14
CA LEU A 32 7.90 11.56 9.91
C LEU A 32 7.36 12.25 11.17
N GLU A 33 6.89 13.47 11.00
CA GLU A 33 6.22 14.21 12.07
C GLU A 33 4.91 13.50 12.47
N PRO A 34 4.64 13.30 13.77
CA PRO A 34 3.45 12.59 14.25
C PRO A 34 2.14 13.19 13.71
N GLU A 35 2.09 14.50 13.51
CA GLU A 35 0.93 15.25 13.00
C GLU A 35 0.62 14.92 11.54
N LEU A 36 1.63 14.50 10.76
CA LEU A 36 1.48 14.15 9.35
C LEU A 36 1.09 12.68 9.15
N ARG A 37 1.32 11.83 10.15
CA ARG A 37 1.06 10.38 10.07
C ARG A 37 -0.33 10.03 9.56
N PRO A 38 -1.44 10.62 10.06
CA PRO A 38 -2.78 10.26 9.57
C PRO A 38 -2.98 10.58 8.07
N ARG A 39 -2.37 11.68 7.60
CA ARG A 39 -2.44 12.08 6.18
C ARG A 39 -1.62 11.17 5.28
N VAL A 40 -0.43 10.78 5.72
CA VAL A 40 0.41 9.82 4.98
C VAL A 40 -0.28 8.46 4.89
N LEU A 41 -0.90 8.00 5.98
CA LEU A 41 -1.70 6.77 5.98
C LEU A 41 -2.84 6.82 4.97
N MET A 42 -3.64 7.89 4.96
CA MET A 42 -4.72 8.06 3.99
C MET A 42 -4.23 7.98 2.53
N HIS A 43 -3.08 8.60 2.22
CA HIS A 43 -2.50 8.53 0.88
C HIS A 43 -1.96 7.13 0.54
N LEU A 44 -1.38 6.44 1.52
CA LEU A 44 -0.91 5.08 1.36
C LEU A 44 -2.06 4.10 1.14
N GLU A 45 -3.17 4.24 1.87
CA GLU A 45 -4.41 3.46 1.68
C GLU A 45 -4.91 3.63 0.23
N THR A 46 -4.92 4.86 -0.27
CA THR A 46 -5.31 5.16 -1.65
C THR A 46 -4.37 4.53 -2.67
N ALA A 47 -3.05 4.60 -2.43
CA ALA A 47 -2.05 4.00 -3.31
C ALA A 47 -2.17 2.47 -3.36
N VAL A 48 -2.46 1.81 -2.23
CA VAL A 48 -2.71 0.36 -2.17
C VAL A 48 -3.98 -0.01 -2.92
N ALA A 49 -5.05 0.79 -2.81
CA ALA A 49 -6.26 0.57 -3.60
C ALA A 49 -6.00 0.70 -5.10
N MET A 50 -5.18 1.66 -5.54
CA MET A 50 -4.74 1.78 -6.93
C MET A 50 -3.87 0.60 -7.37
N ALA A 51 -2.96 0.14 -6.52
CA ALA A 51 -2.12 -1.03 -6.79
C ALA A 51 -2.99 -2.28 -7.03
N ALA A 52 -4.06 -2.46 -6.26
CA ALA A 52 -4.99 -3.57 -6.45
C ALA A 52 -5.68 -3.57 -7.82
N LEU A 53 -5.82 -2.41 -8.48
CA LEU A 53 -6.35 -2.33 -9.85
C LEU A 53 -5.35 -2.88 -10.88
N VAL A 54 -4.06 -2.59 -10.69
CA VAL A 54 -3.01 -3.00 -11.65
C VAL A 54 -2.51 -4.43 -11.40
N THR A 55 -2.59 -4.95 -10.18
CA THR A 55 -2.21 -6.35 -9.89
C THR A 55 -3.19 -7.38 -10.47
N GLN A 56 -4.35 -6.94 -10.99
CA GLN A 56 -5.31 -7.81 -11.66
C GLN A 56 -4.86 -8.24 -13.06
N PHE A 57 -3.91 -7.52 -13.68
CA PHE A 57 -3.36 -7.90 -14.97
C PHE A 57 -2.33 -9.02 -14.77
N SER A 58 -2.57 -10.18 -15.40
CA SER A 58 -1.59 -11.28 -15.38
C SER A 58 -0.32 -10.83 -16.09
N LEU A 59 0.82 -10.94 -15.40
CA LEU A 59 2.13 -10.61 -15.95
C LEU A 59 2.87 -11.91 -16.28
N PRO A 60 3.04 -12.28 -17.57
CA PRO A 60 3.85 -13.44 -17.94
C PRO A 60 5.33 -13.18 -17.63
N ASP A 61 6.09 -14.24 -17.38
CA ASP A 61 7.52 -14.13 -17.03
C ASP A 61 8.36 -13.51 -18.16
N GLU A 62 7.92 -13.68 -19.41
CA GLU A 62 8.54 -13.10 -20.60
C GLU A 62 8.18 -11.63 -20.83
N ALA A 63 7.34 -11.02 -19.98
CA ALA A 63 6.99 -9.62 -20.12
C ALA A 63 8.20 -8.71 -19.85
N GLU A 64 8.62 -7.97 -20.87
CA GLU A 64 9.68 -6.98 -20.72
C GLU A 64 9.16 -5.68 -20.08
N PRO A 65 9.94 -5.04 -19.17
CA PRO A 65 9.63 -3.70 -18.66
C PRO A 65 9.58 -2.66 -19.79
N ALA A 66 8.72 -1.65 -19.66
CA ALA A 66 8.44 -0.70 -20.75
C ALA A 66 9.70 -0.02 -21.35
N PRO A 67 10.56 0.69 -20.59
CA PRO A 67 11.86 1.11 -21.09
C PRO A 67 12.94 0.07 -20.74
N VAL A 68 13.49 -0.58 -21.76
CA VAL A 68 14.70 -1.40 -21.66
C VAL A 68 15.92 -0.54 -21.99
N TYR A 69 17.00 -0.68 -21.22
CA TYR A 69 18.26 0.02 -21.44
C TYR A 69 18.82 -0.28 -22.84
N GLN A 70 19.26 0.76 -23.55
CA GLN A 70 20.01 0.67 -24.80
C GLN A 70 21.39 1.31 -24.58
N PRO A 71 22.50 0.63 -24.93
CA PRO A 71 23.86 1.11 -24.70
C PRO A 71 24.25 2.32 -25.54
#